data_AF-A0A0M9E893-F1
#
_entry.id   AF-A0A0M9E893-F1
#
_cell.length_a   1.000
_cell.length_b   1.000
_cell.length_c   1.000
_cell.angle_alpha   90.00
_cell.angle_beta   90.00
_cell.angle_gamma   90.00
#
_symmetry.space_group_name_H-M   'P 1'
#
loop_
_entity.id
_entity.type
_entity.pdbx_description
1 polymer ?
#
loop_
_entity_poly.entity_id
_entity_poly.type
_entity_poly.pdbx_seq_one_letter_code
_entity_poly.pdbx_strand_id
1 'polypeptide(L)'
;MITIRSQQIDDLKQIKLQDFIKKAKRFLKKNYPVKTGNVDEKKLTTIIETSIKRAEAYNIVTEQGIISFLEFMFSLSFDFDSNQKTNWTGDILKDHLLSESEKIMKIINSLKRI
;
A
#
# COMPACT_ATOMS: atom_id res chain seq x y z
N MET A 1 23.13 -29.45 5.66
CA MET A 1 22.88 -28.14 6.31
C MET A 1 22.75 -27.09 5.21
N ILE A 2 21.63 -26.38 5.11
CA ILE A 2 21.41 -25.38 4.05
C ILE A 2 22.01 -24.06 4.54
N THR A 3 23.17 -23.66 4.02
CA THR A 3 23.74 -22.34 4.28
C THR A 3 23.11 -21.35 3.31
N ILE A 4 22.11 -20.60 3.76
CA ILE A 4 21.43 -19.59 2.93
C ILE A 4 22.39 -18.42 2.70
N ARG A 5 22.74 -18.15 1.44
CA ARG A 5 23.61 -17.02 1.06
C ARG A 5 22.78 -15.73 0.94
N SER A 6 23.34 -14.58 1.32
CA SER A 6 22.66 -13.28 1.23
C SER A 6 22.09 -12.98 -0.15
N GLN A 7 22.83 -13.34 -1.21
CA GLN A 7 22.37 -13.21 -2.60
C GLN A 7 21.05 -13.96 -2.87
N GLN A 8 20.90 -15.17 -2.32
CA GLN A 8 19.67 -15.96 -2.51
C GLN A 8 18.47 -15.34 -1.80
N ILE A 9 18.70 -14.66 -0.67
CA ILE A 9 17.63 -13.93 0.05
C ILE A 9 17.19 -12.72 -0.77
N ASP A 10 18.13 -11.99 -1.38
CA ASP A 10 17.81 -10.80 -2.16
C ASP A 10 17.10 -11.15 -3.46
N ASP A 11 17.51 -12.24 -4.13
CA ASP A 11 16.80 -12.77 -5.31
C ASP A 11 15.36 -13.18 -4.95
N LEU A 12 15.16 -13.83 -3.79
CA LEU A 12 13.83 -14.21 -3.29
C LEU A 12 12.95 -12.99 -2.97
N LYS A 13 13.53 -11.95 -2.37
CA LYS A 13 12.81 -10.68 -2.09
C LYS A 13 12.36 -10.02 -3.38
N GLN A 14 13.23 -9.96 -4.40
CA GLN A 14 12.89 -9.39 -5.69
C GLN A 14 11.75 -10.16 -6.38
N ILE A 15 11.81 -11.50 -6.38
CA ILE A 15 10.74 -12.33 -6.96
C ILE A 15 9.40 -12.08 -6.25
N LYS A 16 9.41 -12.03 -4.92
CA LYS A 16 8.20 -11.75 -4.11
C LYS A 16 7.64 -10.37 -4.39
N LEU A 17 8.48 -9.34 -4.46
CA LEU A 17 8.08 -7.98 -4.79
C LEU A 17 7.43 -7.89 -6.17
N GLN A 18 8.02 -8.54 -7.18
CA GLN A 18 7.46 -8.54 -8.54
C GLN A 18 6.12 -9.27 -8.62
N ASP A 19 5.97 -10.40 -7.91
CA ASP A 19 4.69 -11.11 -7.82
C ASP A 19 3.61 -10.25 -7.13
N PHE A 20 3.99 -9.57 -6.04
CA PHE A 20 3.10 -8.62 -5.36
C PHE A 20 2.67 -7.48 -6.29
N ILE A 21 3.61 -6.83 -6.98
CA ILE A 21 3.30 -5.75 -7.93
C ILE A 21 2.33 -6.24 -9.00
N LYS A 22 2.54 -7.45 -9.55
CA LYS A 22 1.64 -8.04 -10.54
C LYS A 22 0.22 -8.25 -9.98
N LYS A 23 0.11 -8.76 -8.75
CA LYS A 23 -1.18 -8.92 -8.05
C LYS A 23 -1.86 -7.57 -7.80
N ALA A 24 -1.12 -6.58 -7.31
CA ALA A 24 -1.61 -5.23 -7.03
C ALA A 24 -2.09 -4.52 -8.31
N LYS A 25 -1.36 -4.63 -9.42
CA LYS A 25 -1.81 -4.11 -10.73
C LYS A 25 -3.14 -4.71 -11.16
N ARG A 26 -3.28 -6.04 -11.06
CA ARG A 26 -4.52 -6.75 -11.40
C ARG A 26 -5.68 -6.30 -10.51
N PHE A 27 -5.41 -6.14 -9.22
CA PHE A 27 -6.38 -5.61 -8.26
C PHE A 27 -6.84 -4.20 -8.64
N LEU A 28 -5.91 -3.27 -8.90
CA LEU A 28 -6.21 -1.89 -9.27
C LEU A 28 -6.99 -1.81 -10.58
N LYS A 29 -6.59 -2.55 -11.62
CA LYS A 29 -7.31 -2.59 -12.91
C LYS A 29 -8.73 -3.13 -12.77
N LYS A 30 -8.96 -4.07 -11.85
CA LYS A 30 -10.28 -4.67 -11.61
C LYS A 30 -11.20 -3.74 -10.81
N ASN A 31 -10.69 -3.11 -9.74
CA ASN A 31 -11.51 -2.33 -8.81
C ASN A 31 -11.62 -0.84 -9.16
N TYR A 32 -10.64 -0.29 -9.89
CA TYR A 32 -10.61 1.12 -10.27
C TYR A 32 -10.42 1.32 -11.79
N PRO A 33 -11.21 0.65 -12.65
CA PRO A 33 -10.98 0.63 -14.10
C PRO A 33 -10.96 2.05 -14.72
N VAL A 34 -11.80 2.96 -14.22
CA VAL A 34 -11.85 4.36 -14.70
C VAL A 34 -10.56 5.12 -14.36
N LYS A 35 -9.99 4.90 -13.17
CA LYS A 35 -8.75 5.59 -12.73
C LYS A 35 -7.51 4.98 -13.34
N THR A 36 -7.54 3.69 -13.69
CA THR A 36 -6.40 2.97 -14.27
C THR A 36 -6.43 2.86 -15.80
N GLY A 37 -7.57 3.12 -16.44
CA GLY A 37 -7.77 2.87 -17.88
C GLY A 37 -6.81 3.63 -18.79
N ASN A 38 -6.42 4.85 -18.39
CA ASN A 38 -5.49 5.70 -19.15
C ASN A 38 -4.07 5.72 -18.55
N VAL A 39 -3.79 4.90 -17.54
CA VAL A 39 -2.51 4.88 -16.85
C VAL A 39 -1.63 3.79 -17.46
N ASP A 40 -0.48 4.20 -18.00
CA ASP A 40 0.56 3.27 -18.48
C ASP A 40 0.96 2.28 -17.36
N GLU A 41 1.22 1.03 -17.73
CA GLU A 41 1.69 0.00 -16.80
C GLU A 41 2.96 0.39 -16.03
N LYS A 42 3.87 1.15 -16.65
CA LYS A 42 5.06 1.67 -15.96
C LYS A 42 4.66 2.63 -14.86
N LYS A 43 3.74 3.55 -15.14
CA LYS A 43 3.24 4.51 -14.16
C LYS A 43 2.48 3.81 -13.02
N LEU A 44 1.70 2.77 -13.33
CA LEU A 44 1.03 1.96 -12.33
C LEU A 44 2.01 1.21 -11.44
N THR A 45 3.13 0.74 -12.00
CA THR A 45 4.24 0.14 -11.24
C THR A 45 4.83 1.14 -10.25
N THR A 46 5.16 2.33 -10.73
CA THR A 46 5.72 3.40 -9.89
C THR A 46 4.77 3.80 -8.76
N ILE A 47 3.46 3.84 -9.03
CA ILE A 47 2.45 4.09 -7.99
C ILE A 47 2.50 3.01 -6.90
N ILE A 48 2.55 1.74 -7.29
CA ILE A 48 2.60 0.61 -6.33
C ILE A 48 3.91 0.62 -5.54
N GLU A 49 5.05 0.87 -6.18
CA GLU A 49 6.34 0.97 -5.49
C GLU A 49 6.36 2.15 -4.51
N THR A 50 5.75 3.27 -4.91
CA THR A 50 5.61 4.45 -4.03
C THR A 50 4.71 4.16 -2.85
N SER A 51 3.60 3.42 -3.05
CA SER A 51 2.71 3.04 -1.94
C SER A 51 3.38 2.09 -0.97
N ILE A 52 4.19 1.14 -1.45
CA ILE A 52 4.97 0.24 -0.59
C ILE A 52 5.89 1.07 0.31
N LYS A 53 6.71 1.95 -0.27
CA LYS A 53 7.65 2.79 0.50
C LYS A 53 6.95 3.69 1.53
N ARG A 54 5.79 4.24 1.18
CA ARG A 54 5.01 5.10 2.10
C ARG A 54 4.34 4.29 3.20
N ALA A 55 3.80 3.12 2.88
CA ALA A 55 3.22 2.20 3.86
C ALA A 55 4.27 1.74 4.87
N GLU A 56 5.48 1.40 4.40
CA GLU A 56 6.61 1.01 5.25
C GLU A 56 6.98 2.11 6.26
N ALA A 57 6.94 3.39 5.87
CA ALA A 57 7.19 4.52 6.78
C ALA A 57 6.19 4.59 7.95
N TYR A 58 5.02 3.96 7.82
CA TYR A 58 4.00 3.85 8.87
C TYR A 58 3.95 2.46 9.54
N ASN A 59 4.98 1.63 9.33
CA ASN A 59 5.04 0.23 9.77
C ASN A 59 3.90 -0.63 9.21
N ILE A 60 3.42 -0.33 8.01
CA ILE A 60 2.48 -1.16 7.26
C ILE A 60 3.29 -1.99 6.27
N VAL A 61 3.46 -3.28 6.57
CA VAL A 61 4.41 -4.16 5.88
C VAL A 61 3.77 -5.42 5.32
N THR A 62 2.55 -5.77 5.73
CA THR A 62 1.88 -6.94 5.14
C THR A 62 1.33 -6.63 3.75
N GLU A 63 1.24 -7.64 2.88
CA GLU A 63 0.63 -7.48 1.56
C GLU A 63 -0.79 -6.93 1.66
N GLN A 64 -1.58 -7.40 2.64
CA GLN A 64 -2.95 -6.94 2.84
C GLN A 64 -3.00 -5.47 3.25
N GLY A 65 -2.12 -5.03 4.16
CA GLY A 65 -2.08 -3.64 4.58
C GLY A 65 -1.61 -2.70 3.48
N ILE A 66 -0.64 -3.12 2.67
CA ILE A 66 -0.20 -2.34 1.51
C ILE A 66 -1.33 -2.23 0.48
N ILE A 67 -2.10 -3.30 0.24
CA ILE A 67 -3.29 -3.24 -0.62
C ILE A 67 -4.34 -2.27 -0.05
N SER A 68 -4.64 -2.31 1.25
CA SER A 68 -5.55 -1.35 1.86
C SER A 68 -5.02 0.10 1.79
N PHE A 69 -3.72 0.30 1.94
CA PHE A 69 -3.08 1.60 1.75
C PHE A 69 -3.25 2.12 0.31
N LEU A 70 -3.08 1.24 -0.69
CA LEU A 70 -3.37 1.54 -2.09
C LEU A 70 -4.84 1.87 -2.31
N GLU A 71 -5.77 1.12 -1.71
CA GLU A 71 -7.20 1.43 -1.78
C GLU A 71 -7.49 2.82 -1.21
N PHE A 72 -6.86 3.21 -0.11
CA PHE A 72 -7.02 4.55 0.47
C PHE A 72 -6.46 5.62 -0.47
N MET A 73 -5.30 5.41 -1.09
CA MET A 73 -4.77 6.33 -2.12
C MET A 73 -5.75 6.54 -3.27
N PHE A 74 -6.41 5.47 -3.72
CA PHE A 74 -7.35 5.56 -4.84
C PHE A 74 -8.73 6.03 -4.40
N SER A 75 -9.15 5.83 -3.15
CA SER A 75 -10.49 6.18 -2.67
C SER A 75 -10.57 7.59 -2.09
N LEU A 76 -9.55 8.03 -1.35
CA LEU A 76 -9.52 9.34 -0.70
C LEU A 76 -8.78 10.36 -1.57
N SER A 77 -7.46 10.23 -1.63
CA SER A 77 -6.58 11.01 -2.48
C SER A 77 -5.20 10.33 -2.53
N PHE A 78 -4.43 10.58 -3.60
CA PHE A 78 -3.11 9.97 -3.74
C PHE A 78 -2.15 10.34 -2.59
N ASP A 79 -2.40 11.46 -1.94
CA ASP A 79 -1.63 12.02 -0.84
C ASP A 79 -2.36 11.94 0.51
N PHE A 80 -3.31 11.02 0.67
CA PHE A 80 -4.22 10.98 1.83
C PHE A 80 -3.50 10.95 3.17
N ASP A 81 -2.33 10.31 3.27
CA ASP A 81 -1.52 10.19 4.48
C ASP A 81 -0.80 11.48 4.90
N SER A 82 -0.78 12.50 4.03
CA SER A 82 -0.08 13.77 4.28
C SER A 82 -0.89 15.02 3.93
N ASN A 83 -2.05 14.89 3.30
CA ASN A 83 -2.87 16.02 2.85
C ASN A 83 -3.67 16.63 4.00
N GLN A 84 -3.72 17.98 4.06
CA GLN A 84 -4.51 18.73 5.04
C GLN A 84 -5.98 18.29 5.12
N LYS A 85 -6.61 17.95 3.99
CA LYS A 85 -8.01 17.52 3.94
C LYS A 85 -8.25 16.16 4.60
N THR A 86 -7.20 15.36 4.75
CA THR A 86 -7.23 14.01 5.32
C THR A 86 -6.26 13.87 6.49
N ASN A 87 -5.91 14.97 7.18
CA ASN A 87 -4.95 14.94 8.29
C ASN A 87 -5.24 13.85 9.34
N TRP A 88 -6.52 13.58 9.60
CA TRP A 88 -6.96 12.55 10.53
C TRP A 88 -6.45 11.13 10.17
N THR A 89 -6.22 10.82 8.89
CA THR A 89 -5.62 9.53 8.49
C THR A 89 -4.13 9.50 8.84
N GLY A 90 -3.42 10.60 8.59
CA GLY A 90 -2.02 10.76 8.94
C GLY A 90 -1.77 10.60 10.43
N ASP A 91 -2.66 11.14 11.27
CA ASP A 91 -2.60 10.99 12.72
C ASP A 91 -2.76 9.52 13.17
N ILE A 92 -3.71 8.79 12.57
CA ILE A 92 -3.89 7.35 12.82
C ILE A 92 -2.67 6.55 12.35
N LEU A 93 -2.13 6.88 11.17
CA LEU A 93 -0.99 6.17 10.59
C LEU A 93 0.31 6.36 11.38
N LYS A 94 0.49 7.55 11.97
CA LYS A 94 1.66 7.88 12.82
C LYS A 94 1.57 7.32 14.23
N ASP A 95 0.40 6.88 14.68
CA ASP A 95 0.25 6.29 16.00
C ASP A 95 1.02 4.96 16.10
N HIS A 96 2.10 4.97 16.88
CA HIS A 96 2.97 3.82 17.09
C HIS A 96 2.38 2.78 18.05
N LEU A 97 1.33 3.13 18.81
CA LEU A 97 0.64 2.21 19.70
C LEU A 97 -0.35 1.30 18.96
N LEU A 98 -0.71 1.67 17.72
CA LEU A 98 -1.62 0.88 16.89
C LEU A 98 -0.84 -0.13 16.04
N SER A 99 -1.33 -1.36 16.04
CA SER A 99 -0.96 -2.35 15.04
C SER A 99 -1.45 -1.96 13.65
N GLU A 100 -0.86 -2.58 12.62
CA GLU A 100 -1.23 -2.36 11.23
C GLU A 100 -2.74 -2.55 11.00
N SER A 101 -3.34 -3.61 11.53
CA SER A 101 -4.76 -3.91 11.39
C SER A 101 -5.64 -2.86 12.09
N GLU A 102 -5.23 -2.37 13.26
CA GLU A 102 -5.95 -1.32 13.98
C GLU A 102 -5.92 0.01 13.23
N LYS A 103 -4.78 0.37 12.63
CA LYS A 103 -4.68 1.57 11.78
C LYS A 103 -5.68 1.51 10.62
N ILE A 104 -5.67 0.40 9.89
CA ILE A 104 -6.58 0.17 8.75
C ILE A 104 -8.03 0.20 9.21
N MET A 105 -8.37 -0.50 10.30
CA MET A 105 -9.73 -0.56 10.82
C MET A 105 -10.25 0.80 11.27
N LYS A 106 -9.42 1.61 11.95
CA LYS A 106 -9.79 2.97 12.35
C LYS A 106 -10.05 3.86 11.15
N ILE A 107 -9.24 3.74 10.08
CA ILE A 107 -9.47 4.48 8.83
C ILE A 107 -10.81 4.08 8.21
N ILE A 108 -11.06 2.78 8.03
CA ILE A 108 -12.31 2.26 7.47
C ILE A 108 -13.53 2.71 8.29
N ASN A 109 -13.46 2.63 9.62
CA ASN A 109 -14.57 3.02 10.49
C ASN A 109 -14.86 4.52 10.42
N SER A 110 -13.83 5.34 10.22
CA SER A 110 -13.99 6.79 10.04
C SER A 110 -14.66 7.12 8.71
N LEU A 111 -14.39 6.35 7.66
CA LEU A 111 -15.07 6.49 6.36
C LEU A 111 -16.55 6.11 6.40
N LYS A 112 -16.94 5.13 7.23
CA LYS A 112 -18.34 4.71 7.39
C LYS A 112 -19.22 5.69 8.16
N ARG A 113 -18.62 6.68 8.82
CA ARG A 113 -19.31 7.67 9.67
C ARG A 113 -19.64 8.97 8.94
N ILE A 114 -19.19 9.12 7.69
CA ILE A 114 -19.42 10.27 6.80
C ILE A 114 -20.48 9.87 5.78
#